data_AF-A0AAW6U816-F1
#
_entry.id   AF-A0AAW6U816-F1
#
_cell.length_a   1.000
_cell.length_b   1.000
_cell.length_c   1.000
_cell.angle_alpha   90.00
_cell.angle_beta   90.00
_cell.angle_gamma   90.00
#
_symmetry.space_group_name_H-M   'P 1'
#
loop_
_entity.id
_entity.type
_entity.pdbx_description
1 polymer ?
#
loop_
_entity_poly.entity_id
_entity_poly.type
_entity_poly.pdbx_seq_one_letter_code
_entity_poly.pdbx_strand_id
1 'polypeptide(L)'
;MQNLAKYNVTYPFSAFIVCSECGRTLKRRYWNYGTPAQRVMQQCGGYIDGKAHCKAKATYQEMIEGATVKMLNEVFLQEKDIIPNIQKIIKSTIRVSDVEIKIQKLQAQGDEIERMISNLIDVQVKNPNLSQEDFNSKYQSLTLQLHNNKTEIRKLEGEYLKNYDTRSRLAKIETTLNNLLEPIQEVDSDTLRSFIYKIISVTPENIVFCVAGTKNYTDKEFSENRHAFEALKPLATGTYHNEKYDKIMNYKVVII
;
A
#
# COMPACT_ATOMS: atom_id res chain seq x y z
N MET A 1 -4.93 25.46 22.15
CA MET A 1 -4.86 24.01 21.92
C MET A 1 -6.27 23.51 21.66
N GLN A 2 -6.66 23.31 20.41
CA GLN A 2 -7.98 22.77 20.08
C GLN A 2 -7.94 21.25 20.19
N ASN A 3 -8.75 20.72 21.11
CA ASN A 3 -8.93 19.31 21.38
C ASN A 3 -9.37 18.56 20.10
N LEU A 4 -8.43 17.84 19.47
CA LEU A 4 -8.63 17.02 18.26
C LEU A 4 -9.45 15.73 18.50
N ALA A 5 -9.88 15.46 19.73
CA ALA A 5 -10.55 14.21 20.09
C ALA A 5 -12.09 14.21 19.85
N LYS A 6 -12.66 15.22 19.18
CA LYS A 6 -14.12 15.41 19.05
C LYS A 6 -14.71 15.21 17.64
N TYR A 7 -13.95 14.68 16.67
CA TYR A 7 -14.40 14.42 15.29
C TYR A 7 -14.41 12.93 14.91
N ASN A 8 -14.71 12.04 15.86
CA ASN A 8 -14.83 10.59 15.61
C ASN A 8 -16.18 10.21 14.98
N VAL A 9 -16.47 10.77 13.80
CA VAL A 9 -17.16 10.03 12.74
C VAL A 9 -16.20 10.06 11.56
N THR A 10 -15.22 9.17 11.58
CA THR A 10 -14.19 9.05 10.55
C THR A 10 -14.88 8.58 9.27
N TYR A 11 -15.14 9.50 8.33
CA TYR A 11 -15.70 9.12 7.03
C TYR A 11 -14.76 8.11 6.36
N PRO A 12 -15.24 6.91 5.96
CA PRO A 12 -14.41 5.79 5.50
C PRO A 12 -13.37 6.19 4.46
N PHE A 13 -13.81 6.97 3.47
CA PHE A 13 -13.03 7.38 2.31
C PHE A 13 -12.08 8.57 2.54
N SER A 14 -11.99 9.08 3.77
CA SER A 14 -11.06 10.16 4.09
C SER A 14 -9.62 9.75 3.77
N ALA A 15 -8.93 10.57 2.98
CA ALA A 15 -7.56 10.30 2.51
C ALA A 15 -7.39 9.00 1.68
N PHE A 16 -8.48 8.39 1.22
CA PHE A 16 -8.45 7.02 0.68
C PHE A 16 -8.50 6.94 -0.85
N ILE A 17 -9.11 7.93 -1.50
CA ILE A 17 -9.32 7.95 -2.95
C ILE A 17 -8.30 8.87 -3.62
N VAL A 18 -7.56 8.36 -4.60
CA VAL A 18 -6.51 9.06 -5.34
C VAL A 18 -7.00 9.40 -6.75
N CYS A 19 -6.75 10.61 -7.22
CA CYS A 19 -7.07 11.02 -8.58
C CYS A 19 -6.10 10.36 -9.59
N SER A 20 -6.62 9.68 -10.62
CA SER A 20 -5.77 9.12 -11.68
C SER A 20 -5.01 10.23 -12.43
N GLU A 21 -5.60 11.40 -12.66
CA GLU A 21 -4.95 12.47 -13.43
C GLU A 21 -3.73 13.07 -12.71
N CYS A 22 -3.91 13.61 -11.50
CA CYS A 22 -2.85 14.37 -10.81
C CYS A 22 -2.26 13.68 -9.57
N GLY A 23 -2.76 12.50 -9.18
CA GLY A 23 -2.25 11.74 -8.04
C GLY A 23 -2.58 12.31 -6.66
N ARG A 24 -3.24 13.46 -6.57
CA ARG A 24 -3.73 14.01 -5.29
C ARG A 24 -4.98 13.29 -4.80
N THR A 25 -5.19 13.27 -3.50
CA THR A 25 -6.38 12.70 -2.89
C THR A 25 -7.64 13.50 -3.23
N LEU A 26 -8.77 12.81 -3.43
CA LEU A 26 -10.09 13.42 -3.44
C LEU A 26 -10.51 13.87 -2.03
N LYS A 27 -11.35 14.90 -1.99
CA LYS A 27 -11.91 15.49 -0.78
C LYS A 27 -13.42 15.41 -0.84
N ARG A 28 -14.04 15.03 0.28
CA ARG A 28 -15.48 15.09 0.48
C ARG A 28 -15.94 16.54 0.51
N ARG A 29 -16.94 16.90 -0.31
CA ARG A 29 -17.49 18.26 -0.42
C ARG A 29 -19.01 18.19 -0.51
N TYR A 30 -19.70 19.09 0.18
CA TYR A 30 -21.12 19.33 -0.05
C TYR A 30 -21.30 20.25 -1.24
N TRP A 31 -22.17 19.88 -2.18
CA TRP A 31 -22.65 20.74 -3.25
C TRP A 31 -24.11 21.08 -3.01
N ASN A 32 -24.50 22.31 -3.34
CA ASN A 32 -25.85 22.85 -3.11
C ASN A 32 -26.35 22.67 -1.66
N TYR A 33 -25.44 22.86 -0.69
CA TYR A 33 -25.74 22.66 0.73
C TYR A 33 -26.93 23.52 1.18
N GLY A 34 -27.84 22.94 1.98
CA GLY A 34 -29.04 23.61 2.46
C GLY A 34 -30.18 23.70 1.44
N THR A 35 -30.07 23.02 0.29
CA THR A 35 -31.14 22.95 -0.73
C THR A 35 -31.63 21.52 -0.91
N PRO A 36 -32.82 21.29 -1.50
CA PRO A 36 -33.28 19.95 -1.87
C PRO A 36 -32.34 19.21 -2.85
N ALA A 37 -31.50 19.95 -3.58
CA ALA A 37 -30.50 19.40 -4.49
C ALA A 37 -29.13 19.15 -3.82
N GLN A 38 -29.06 19.19 -2.48
CA GLN A 38 -27.86 18.91 -1.70
C GLN A 38 -27.34 17.51 -2.02
N ARG A 39 -26.04 17.43 -2.26
CA ARG A 39 -25.35 16.16 -2.53
C ARG A 39 -23.92 16.18 -2.03
N VAL A 40 -23.41 15.01 -1.70
CA VAL A 40 -22.02 14.82 -1.27
C VAL A 40 -21.20 14.33 -2.45
N MET A 41 -20.12 15.04 -2.73
CA MET A 41 -19.21 14.76 -3.84
C MET A 41 -17.82 14.44 -3.33
N GLN A 42 -17.11 13.59 -4.05
CA GLN A 42 -15.67 13.39 -3.97
C GLN A 42 -15.01 14.18 -5.09
N GLN A 43 -14.22 15.18 -4.72
CA GLN A 43 -13.62 16.12 -5.66
C GLN A 43 -12.10 16.14 -5.51
N CYS A 44 -11.38 16.08 -6.63
CA CYS A 44 -9.93 16.07 -6.64
C CYS A 44 -9.34 17.30 -5.94
N GLY A 45 -8.38 17.09 -5.02
CA GLY A 45 -7.66 18.19 -4.36
C GLY A 45 -6.93 19.12 -5.33
N GLY A 46 -6.37 18.59 -6.43
CA GLY A 46 -5.77 19.43 -7.47
C GLY A 46 -6.79 20.32 -8.17
N TYR A 47 -7.98 19.80 -8.47
CA TYR A 47 -9.05 20.60 -9.08
C TYR A 47 -9.54 21.70 -8.13
N ILE A 48 -9.61 21.39 -6.82
CA ILE A 48 -9.98 22.36 -5.79
C ILE A 48 -9.01 23.54 -5.76
N ASP A 49 -7.72 23.29 -5.91
CA ASP A 49 -6.69 24.33 -5.99
C ASP A 49 -6.74 25.10 -7.33
N GLY A 50 -7.32 24.49 -8.37
CA GLY A 50 -7.63 25.15 -9.63
C GLY A 50 -7.59 24.22 -10.84
N LYS A 51 -8.37 24.53 -11.88
CA LYS A 51 -8.44 23.74 -13.13
C LYS A 51 -7.11 23.61 -13.86
N ALA A 52 -6.15 24.51 -13.60
CA ALA A 52 -4.80 24.42 -14.13
C ALA A 52 -4.01 23.24 -13.54
N HIS A 53 -4.36 22.78 -12.34
CA HIS A 53 -3.66 21.70 -11.64
C HIS A 53 -4.29 20.31 -11.91
N CYS A 54 -5.58 20.24 -12.26
CA CYS A 54 -6.27 19.00 -12.61
C CYS A 54 -7.65 19.30 -13.23
N LYS A 55 -8.07 18.50 -14.21
CA LYS A 55 -9.37 18.61 -14.89
C LYS A 55 -10.37 17.51 -14.48
N ALA A 56 -10.00 16.63 -13.55
CA ALA A 56 -10.83 15.54 -13.07
C ALA A 56 -12.18 16.05 -12.55
N LYS A 57 -13.25 15.41 -13.04
CA LYS A 57 -14.62 15.70 -12.64
C LYS A 57 -14.90 15.09 -11.26
N ALA A 58 -15.76 15.75 -10.50
CA ALA A 58 -16.20 15.24 -9.20
C ALA A 58 -17.13 14.03 -9.36
N THR A 59 -17.03 13.08 -8.43
CA THR A 59 -17.84 11.85 -8.39
C THR A 59 -18.81 11.91 -7.21
N TYR A 60 -20.01 11.37 -7.36
CA TYR A 60 -20.96 11.28 -6.24
C TYR A 60 -20.41 10.33 -5.17
N GLN A 61 -20.44 10.73 -3.90
CA GLN A 61 -20.00 9.88 -2.79
C GLN A 61 -20.78 8.56 -2.75
N GLU A 62 -22.11 8.63 -2.92
CA GLU A 62 -23.02 7.48 -2.90
C GLU A 62 -22.72 6.48 -4.04
N MET A 63 -22.17 6.93 -5.17
CA MET A 63 -21.75 6.03 -6.25
C MET A 63 -20.54 5.19 -5.82
N ILE A 64 -19.56 5.82 -5.17
CA ILE A 64 -18.34 5.14 -4.69
C ILE A 64 -18.70 4.19 -3.55
N GLU A 65 -19.56 4.61 -2.62
CA GLU A 65 -20.06 3.76 -1.53
C GLU A 65 -20.76 2.51 -2.06
N GLY A 66 -21.75 2.67 -2.95
CA GLY A 66 -22.49 1.53 -3.49
C GLY A 66 -21.63 0.60 -4.35
N ALA A 67 -20.72 1.14 -5.16
CA ALA A 67 -19.75 0.33 -5.89
C ALA A 67 -18.81 -0.43 -4.95
N THR A 68 -18.41 0.17 -3.83
CA THR A 68 -17.56 -0.49 -2.82
C THR A 68 -18.31 -1.62 -2.13
N VAL A 69 -19.55 -1.39 -1.67
CA VAL A 69 -20.39 -2.42 -1.07
C VAL A 69 -20.61 -3.59 -2.03
N LYS A 70 -20.99 -3.29 -3.28
CA LYS A 70 -21.22 -4.32 -4.29
C LYS A 70 -19.96 -5.13 -4.56
N MET A 71 -18.83 -4.45 -4.79
CA MET A 71 -17.54 -5.10 -5.02
C MET A 71 -17.14 -5.97 -3.83
N LEU A 72 -17.28 -5.49 -2.59
CA LEU A 72 -16.91 -6.28 -1.41
C LEU A 72 -17.71 -7.58 -1.31
N ASN A 73 -19.03 -7.50 -1.53
CA ASN A 73 -19.90 -8.67 -1.49
C ASN A 73 -19.62 -9.64 -2.65
N GLU A 74 -19.53 -9.15 -3.88
CA GLU A 74 -19.35 -10.02 -5.05
C GLU A 74 -17.95 -10.66 -5.07
N VAL A 75 -16.92 -9.86 -4.80
CA VAL A 75 -15.53 -10.32 -4.91
C VAL A 75 -15.12 -11.12 -3.69
N PHE A 76 -15.41 -10.66 -2.46
CA PHE A 76 -14.86 -11.31 -1.25
C PHE A 76 -15.83 -12.27 -0.54
N LEU A 77 -17.15 -12.10 -0.68
CA LEU A 77 -18.12 -12.97 -0.01
C LEU A 77 -18.68 -14.07 -0.94
N GLN A 78 -18.93 -13.76 -2.21
CA GLN A 78 -19.51 -14.71 -3.16
C GLN A 78 -18.45 -15.56 -3.88
N GLU A 79 -17.30 -14.98 -4.22
CA GLU A 79 -16.22 -15.70 -4.90
C GLU A 79 -15.28 -16.39 -3.91
N LYS A 80 -15.59 -17.65 -3.58
CA LYS A 80 -14.86 -18.45 -2.56
C LYS A 80 -13.37 -18.63 -2.84
N ASP A 81 -12.95 -18.57 -4.10
CA ASP A 81 -11.55 -18.78 -4.51
C ASP A 81 -10.72 -17.49 -4.50
N ILE A 82 -11.31 -16.32 -4.28
CA ILE A 82 -10.58 -15.05 -4.35
C ILE A 82 -9.48 -14.96 -3.30
N ILE A 83 -9.80 -15.34 -2.05
CA ILE A 83 -8.87 -15.24 -0.92
C ILE A 83 -7.72 -16.26 -1.10
N PRO A 84 -7.99 -17.55 -1.40
CA PRO A 84 -6.93 -18.48 -1.79
C PRO A 84 -6.06 -18.00 -2.94
N ASN A 85 -6.64 -17.35 -3.96
CA ASN A 85 -5.89 -16.81 -5.10
C ASN A 85 -4.98 -15.64 -4.69
N ILE A 86 -5.49 -14.70 -3.90
CA ILE A 86 -4.69 -13.61 -3.34
C ILE A 86 -3.56 -14.18 -2.46
N GLN A 87 -3.85 -15.15 -1.61
CA GLN A 87 -2.85 -15.83 -0.78
C GLN A 87 -1.78 -16.53 -1.62
N LYS A 88 -2.17 -17.19 -2.71
CA LYS A 88 -1.24 -17.86 -3.62
C LYS A 88 -0.30 -16.86 -4.28
N ILE A 89 -0.82 -15.73 -4.77
CA ILE A 89 -0.04 -14.64 -5.38
C ILE A 89 0.93 -14.04 -4.38
N ILE A 90 0.49 -13.85 -3.13
CA ILE A 90 1.33 -13.33 -2.05
C ILE A 90 2.41 -14.35 -1.66
N LYS A 91 2.07 -15.63 -1.52
CA LYS A 91 3.02 -16.71 -1.20
C LYS A 91 4.03 -16.97 -2.33
N SER A 92 3.63 -16.89 -3.59
CA SER A 92 4.55 -17.06 -4.74
C SER A 92 5.57 -15.93 -4.83
N THR A 93 5.20 -14.74 -4.34
CA THR A 93 6.06 -13.55 -4.35
C THR A 93 6.91 -13.46 -3.07
N ILE A 94 6.50 -14.13 -1.98
CA ILE A 94 7.17 -14.07 -0.68
C ILE A 94 7.55 -15.47 -0.17
N ARG A 95 8.83 -15.84 -0.33
CA ARG A 95 9.44 -16.91 0.47
C ARG A 95 10.09 -16.31 1.72
N VAL A 96 9.29 -16.08 2.76
CA VAL A 96 9.74 -15.47 4.04
C VAL A 96 10.93 -16.23 4.65
N SER A 97 10.98 -17.56 4.48
CA SER A 97 12.11 -18.39 4.92
C SER A 97 13.43 -17.99 4.27
N ASP A 98 13.42 -17.60 3.01
CA ASP A 98 14.64 -17.36 2.24
C ASP A 98 15.24 -15.98 2.62
N VAL A 99 14.40 -15.02 3.01
CA VAL A 99 14.81 -13.68 3.45
C VAL A 99 15.47 -13.76 4.84
N GLU A 100 14.87 -14.46 5.80
CA GLU A 100 15.46 -14.64 7.14
C GLU A 100 16.80 -15.37 7.08
N ILE A 101 16.88 -16.47 6.31
CA ILE A 101 18.12 -17.22 6.11
C ILE A 101 19.20 -16.32 5.49
N LYS A 102 18.83 -15.48 4.50
CA LYS A 102 19.77 -14.57 3.85
C LYS A 102 20.25 -13.46 4.79
N ILE A 103 19.37 -12.91 5.63
CA ILE A 103 19.74 -11.94 6.67
C ILE A 103 20.73 -12.58 7.65
N GLN A 104 20.42 -13.76 8.19
CA GLN A 104 21.30 -14.47 9.12
C GLN A 104 22.68 -14.75 8.50
N LYS A 105 22.71 -15.16 7.22
CA LYS A 105 23.97 -15.39 6.50
C LYS A 105 24.80 -14.11 6.35
N LEU A 106 24.17 -12.99 5.98
CA LEU A 106 24.85 -11.70 5.84
C LEU A 106 25.34 -11.15 7.18
N GLN A 107 24.58 -11.38 8.26
CA GLN A 107 24.99 -11.05 9.63
C GLN A 107 26.24 -11.84 10.04
N ALA A 108 26.23 -13.17 9.86
CA ALA A 108 27.38 -14.01 10.16
C ALA A 108 28.64 -13.62 9.35
N GLN A 109 28.46 -13.25 8.07
CA GLN A 109 29.54 -12.70 7.25
C GLN A 109 30.04 -11.34 7.76
N GLY A 110 29.13 -10.49 8.24
CA GLY A 110 29.47 -9.22 8.88
C GLY A 110 30.33 -9.41 10.13
N ASP A 111 29.96 -10.35 11.00
CA ASP A 111 30.70 -10.68 12.22
C ASP A 111 32.11 -11.21 11.90
N GLU A 112 32.24 -12.01 10.85
CA GLU A 112 33.54 -12.49 10.36
C GLU A 112 34.41 -11.33 9.86
N ILE A 113 33.85 -10.42 9.06
CA ILE A 113 34.56 -9.23 8.57
C ILE A 113 34.98 -8.32 9.72
N GLU A 114 34.13 -8.11 10.73
CA GLU A 114 34.47 -7.32 11.92
C GLU A 114 35.65 -7.96 12.68
N ARG A 115 35.66 -9.30 12.84
CA ARG A 115 36.83 -10.02 13.37
C ARG A 115 38.08 -9.84 12.51
N MET A 116 37.96 -9.90 11.18
CA MET A 116 39.10 -9.67 10.27
C MET A 116 39.66 -8.25 10.41
N ILE A 117 38.80 -7.24 10.58
CA ILE A 117 39.20 -5.85 10.82
C ILE A 117 39.92 -5.73 12.16
N SER A 118 39.39 -6.30 13.24
CA SER A 118 40.05 -6.29 14.56
C SER A 118 41.44 -6.95 14.49
N ASN A 119 41.53 -8.12 13.85
CA ASN A 119 42.81 -8.81 13.67
C ASN A 119 43.80 -7.98 12.83
N LEU A 120 43.32 -7.30 11.78
CA LEU A 120 44.17 -6.43 10.95
C LEU A 120 44.74 -5.26 11.75
N ILE A 121 43.92 -4.65 12.62
CA ILE A 121 44.36 -3.58 13.54
C ILE A 121 45.40 -4.12 14.54
N ASP A 122 45.15 -5.28 15.14
CA ASP A 122 46.10 -5.90 16.08
C ASP A 122 47.45 -6.20 15.43
N VAL A 123 47.44 -6.66 14.18
CA VAL A 123 48.67 -6.93 13.41
C VAL A 123 49.44 -5.63 13.15
N GLN A 124 48.76 -4.53 12.82
CA GLN A 124 49.38 -3.23 12.61
C GLN A 124 50.01 -2.68 13.90
N VAL A 125 49.34 -2.82 15.04
CA VAL A 125 49.85 -2.39 16.35
C VAL A 125 51.10 -3.18 16.74
N LYS A 126 51.11 -4.50 16.48
CA LYS A 126 52.23 -5.39 16.81
C LYS A 126 53.41 -5.27 15.84
N ASN A 127 53.21 -4.73 14.64
CA ASN A 127 54.24 -4.62 13.60
C ASN A 127 54.32 -3.19 13.05
N PRO A 128 55.06 -2.28 13.71
CA PRO A 128 55.13 -0.87 13.30
C PRO A 128 55.72 -0.63 11.90
N ASN A 129 56.50 -1.59 11.39
CA ASN A 129 57.16 -1.53 10.08
C ASN A 129 56.31 -2.12 8.94
N LEU A 130 55.06 -2.51 9.20
CA LEU A 130 54.17 -3.06 8.18
C LEU A 130 53.86 -1.99 7.12
N SER A 131 53.72 -2.43 5.86
CA SER A 131 53.32 -1.57 4.74
C SER A 131 51.98 -0.90 5.03
N GLN A 132 51.99 0.42 5.16
CA GLN A 132 50.75 1.18 5.35
C GLN A 132 49.82 1.07 4.14
N GLU A 133 50.36 0.91 2.95
CA GLU A 133 49.58 0.78 1.72
C GLU A 133 48.77 -0.53 1.72
N ASP A 134 49.40 -1.64 2.10
CA ASP A 134 48.73 -2.95 2.20
C ASP A 134 47.68 -2.97 3.32
N PHE A 135 48.00 -2.38 4.47
CA PHE A 135 47.05 -2.22 5.57
C PHE A 135 45.83 -1.41 5.13
N ASN A 136 46.05 -0.22 4.57
CA ASN A 136 44.98 0.70 4.16
C ASN A 136 44.10 0.08 3.08
N SER A 137 44.69 -0.57 2.08
CA SER A 137 43.97 -1.28 1.01
C SER A 137 43.06 -2.37 1.58
N LYS A 138 43.59 -3.21 2.48
CA LYS A 138 42.83 -4.31 3.07
C LYS A 138 41.75 -3.82 4.03
N TYR A 139 42.05 -2.79 4.83
CA TYR A 139 41.10 -2.16 5.74
C TYR A 139 39.93 -1.52 4.96
N GLN A 140 40.21 -0.79 3.88
CA GLN A 140 39.18 -0.20 3.02
C GLN A 140 38.30 -1.27 2.38
N SER A 141 38.91 -2.34 1.84
CA SER A 141 38.16 -3.45 1.24
C SER A 141 37.21 -4.12 2.24
N LEU A 142 37.68 -4.45 3.44
CA LEU A 142 36.85 -5.05 4.50
C LEU A 142 35.74 -4.10 4.96
N THR A 143 36.06 -2.81 5.14
CA THR A 143 35.07 -1.79 5.54
C THR A 143 33.98 -1.62 4.48
N LEU A 144 34.35 -1.66 3.19
CA LEU A 144 33.39 -1.59 2.09
C LEU A 144 32.48 -2.83 2.04
N GLN A 145 33.04 -4.03 2.23
CA GLN A 145 32.25 -5.26 2.30
C GLN A 145 31.27 -5.23 3.48
N LEU A 146 31.71 -4.78 4.66
CA LEU A 146 30.86 -4.62 5.83
C LEU A 146 29.74 -3.61 5.58
N HIS A 147 30.04 -2.48 4.94
CA HIS A 147 29.05 -1.48 4.57
C HIS A 147 28.00 -2.04 3.59
N ASN A 148 28.44 -2.80 2.59
CA ASN A 148 27.55 -3.43 1.62
C ASN A 148 26.65 -4.47 2.28
N ASN A 149 27.19 -5.31 3.18
CA ASN A 149 26.40 -6.29 3.94
C ASN A 149 25.35 -5.59 4.81
N LYS A 150 25.72 -4.54 5.55
CA LYS A 150 24.79 -3.76 6.38
C LYS A 150 23.70 -3.09 5.54
N THR A 151 24.03 -2.65 4.32
CA THR A 151 23.06 -2.04 3.40
C THR A 151 22.06 -3.06 2.86
N GLU A 152 22.53 -4.24 2.43
CA GLU A 152 21.66 -5.31 1.96
C GLU A 152 20.79 -5.89 3.09
N ILE A 153 21.32 -6.03 4.32
CA ILE A 153 20.54 -6.43 5.50
C ILE A 153 19.38 -5.46 5.72
N ARG A 154 19.64 -4.14 5.78
CA ARG A 154 18.59 -3.13 5.96
C ARG A 154 17.51 -3.19 4.89
N LYS A 155 17.90 -3.47 3.64
CA LYS A 155 16.98 -3.64 2.52
C LYS A 155 16.10 -4.88 2.73
N LEU A 156 16.69 -6.03 3.06
CA LEU A 156 15.99 -7.29 3.31
C LEU A 156 15.06 -7.20 4.53
N GLU A 157 15.47 -6.54 5.60
CA GLU A 157 14.64 -6.27 6.78
C GLU A 157 13.43 -5.40 6.41
N GLY A 158 13.63 -4.38 5.57
CA GLY A 158 12.55 -3.56 5.02
C GLY A 158 11.57 -4.36 4.17
N GLU A 159 12.04 -5.31 3.38
CA GLU A 159 11.19 -6.25 2.63
C GLU A 159 10.42 -7.19 3.56
N TYR A 160 11.08 -7.72 4.60
CA TYR A 160 10.47 -8.60 5.60
C TYR A 160 9.30 -7.93 6.34
N LEU A 161 9.47 -6.68 6.80
CA LEU A 161 8.41 -5.93 7.47
C LEU A 161 7.18 -5.70 6.58
N LYS A 162 7.39 -5.40 5.29
CA LYS A 162 6.29 -5.24 4.31
C LYS A 162 5.50 -6.54 4.13
N ASN A 163 6.21 -7.66 4.10
CA ASN A 163 5.61 -8.99 3.98
C ASN A 163 4.80 -9.39 5.22
N TYR A 164 5.28 -9.03 6.43
CA TYR A 164 4.56 -9.25 7.67
C TYR A 164 3.23 -8.48 7.71
N ASP A 165 3.24 -7.20 7.35
CA ASP A 165 2.02 -6.38 7.31
C ASP A 165 1.00 -6.93 6.30
N THR A 166 1.46 -7.35 5.11
CA THR A 166 0.62 -8.03 4.11
C THR A 166 -0.08 -9.26 4.70
N ARG A 167 0.67 -10.13 5.39
CA ARG A 167 0.10 -11.34 6.03
C ARG A 167 -0.90 -10.97 7.12
N SER A 168 -0.60 -9.96 7.93
CA SER A 168 -1.51 -9.44 8.96
C SER A 168 -2.82 -8.94 8.35
N ARG A 169 -2.76 -8.23 7.21
CA ARG A 169 -3.96 -7.77 6.49
C ARG A 169 -4.80 -8.93 5.93
N LEU A 170 -4.16 -9.96 5.37
CA LEU A 170 -4.89 -11.16 4.94
C LEU A 170 -5.58 -11.87 6.10
N ALA A 171 -4.89 -12.03 7.23
CA ALA A 171 -5.49 -12.64 8.41
C ALA A 171 -6.68 -11.82 8.94
N LYS A 172 -6.59 -10.48 8.87
CA LYS A 172 -7.73 -9.59 9.17
C LYS A 172 -8.87 -9.80 8.19
N ILE A 173 -8.60 -9.86 6.88
CA ILE A 173 -9.62 -10.14 5.87
C ILE A 173 -10.33 -11.47 6.16
N GLU A 174 -9.59 -12.54 6.41
CA GLU A 174 -10.16 -13.85 6.76
C GLU A 174 -11.01 -13.79 8.02
N THR A 175 -10.51 -13.10 9.06
CA THR A 175 -11.25 -12.93 10.32
C THR A 175 -12.55 -12.15 10.09
N THR A 176 -12.50 -11.06 9.33
CA THR A 176 -13.67 -10.25 9.01
C THR A 176 -14.67 -11.07 8.19
N LEU A 177 -14.22 -11.81 7.17
CA LEU A 177 -15.09 -12.67 6.36
C LEU A 177 -15.74 -13.80 7.18
N ASN A 178 -14.99 -14.43 8.09
CA ASN A 178 -15.53 -15.48 8.95
C ASN A 178 -16.55 -14.96 9.97
N ASN A 179 -16.45 -13.68 10.36
CA ASN A 179 -17.37 -13.03 11.29
C ASN A 179 -18.58 -12.39 10.59
N LEU A 180 -18.56 -12.25 9.26
CA LEU A 180 -19.68 -11.74 8.49
C LEU A 180 -20.74 -12.84 8.32
N LEU A 181 -21.82 -12.73 9.10
CA LEU A 181 -23.00 -13.59 9.00
C LEU A 181 -23.97 -13.12 7.92
N GLU A 182 -23.89 -11.85 7.53
CA GLU A 182 -24.76 -11.21 6.56
C GLU A 182 -23.95 -10.41 5.52
N PRO A 183 -24.52 -10.16 4.32
CA PRO A 183 -23.90 -9.28 3.34
C PRO A 183 -23.63 -7.89 3.91
N ILE A 184 -22.50 -7.30 3.49
CA ILE A 184 -22.13 -5.93 3.87
C ILE A 184 -23.18 -4.98 3.28
N GLN A 185 -23.82 -4.17 4.12
CA GLN A 185 -24.78 -3.15 3.69
C GLN A 185 -24.17 -1.75 3.63
N GLU A 186 -23.25 -1.46 4.56
CA GLU A 186 -22.55 -0.18 4.64
C GLU A 186 -21.05 -0.41 4.82
N VAL A 187 -20.25 0.52 4.31
CA VAL A 187 -18.80 0.46 4.43
C VAL A 187 -18.37 1.38 5.55
N ASP A 188 -17.92 0.80 6.66
CA ASP A 188 -17.20 1.54 7.69
C ASP A 188 -15.69 1.66 7.38
N SER A 189 -14.98 2.43 8.21
CA SER A 189 -13.56 2.69 8.04
C SER A 189 -12.68 1.45 8.17
N ASP A 190 -13.02 0.53 9.06
CA ASP A 190 -12.21 -0.65 9.40
C ASP A 190 -12.41 -1.74 8.36
N THR A 191 -13.67 -1.98 7.96
CA THR A 191 -14.03 -2.83 6.83
C THR A 191 -13.29 -2.36 5.57
N LEU A 192 -13.41 -1.08 5.20
CA LEU A 192 -12.75 -0.54 4.01
C LEU A 192 -11.24 -0.78 4.00
N ARG A 193 -10.55 -0.49 5.11
CA ARG A 193 -9.09 -0.58 5.22
C ARG A 193 -8.58 -2.01 5.31
N SER A 194 -9.43 -2.93 5.77
CA SER A 194 -9.11 -4.35 5.82
C SER A 194 -9.01 -4.94 4.41
N PHE A 195 -9.99 -4.65 3.55
CA PHE A 195 -10.07 -5.23 2.21
C PHE A 195 -9.32 -4.43 1.14
N ILE A 196 -9.33 -3.11 1.23
CA ILE A 196 -8.82 -2.22 0.18
C ILE A 196 -7.59 -1.46 0.70
N TYR A 197 -6.58 -1.34 -0.14
CA TYR A 197 -5.41 -0.51 0.10
C TYR A 197 -5.74 0.98 -0.11
N LYS A 198 -6.20 1.30 -1.32
CA LYS A 198 -6.62 2.63 -1.78
C LYS A 198 -7.56 2.46 -2.99
N ILE A 199 -8.25 3.53 -3.35
CA ILE A 199 -9.07 3.59 -4.57
C ILE A 199 -8.44 4.60 -5.53
N ILE A 200 -8.40 4.29 -6.83
CA ILE A 200 -8.07 5.24 -7.88
C ILE A 200 -9.35 5.67 -8.58
N SER A 201 -9.62 6.97 -8.58
CA SER A 201 -10.71 7.58 -9.34
C SER A 201 -10.21 7.95 -10.72
N VAL A 202 -10.66 7.23 -11.74
CA VAL A 202 -10.27 7.44 -13.15
C VAL A 202 -11.20 8.46 -13.80
N THR A 203 -12.51 8.18 -13.77
CA THR A 203 -13.57 9.11 -14.18
C THR A 203 -14.73 9.01 -13.17
N PRO A 204 -15.77 9.87 -13.26
CA PRO A 204 -16.95 9.72 -12.42
C PRO A 204 -17.65 8.37 -12.54
N GLU A 205 -17.45 7.68 -13.67
CA GLU A 205 -18.05 6.38 -14.01
C GLU A 205 -17.07 5.21 -13.89
N ASN A 206 -15.78 5.45 -13.57
CA ASN A 206 -14.76 4.40 -13.54
C ASN A 206 -13.83 4.55 -12.34
N ILE A 207 -13.76 3.50 -11.53
CA ILE A 207 -12.85 3.41 -10.37
C ILE A 207 -12.04 2.12 -10.38
N VAL A 208 -10.89 2.17 -9.71
CA VAL A 208 -10.03 1.00 -9.49
C VAL A 208 -9.88 0.78 -7.99
N PHE A 209 -10.25 -0.40 -7.52
CA PHE A 209 -9.97 -0.86 -6.16
C PHE A 209 -8.60 -1.54 -6.14
N CYS A 210 -7.65 -0.96 -5.41
CA CYS A 210 -6.34 -1.57 -5.22
C CYS A 210 -6.36 -2.37 -3.92
N VAL A 211 -6.16 -3.68 -4.00
CA VAL A 211 -6.01 -4.58 -2.86
C VAL A 211 -4.52 -4.74 -2.58
N ALA A 212 -4.15 -4.79 -1.31
CA ALA A 212 -2.77 -4.97 -0.90
C ALA A 212 -2.25 -6.33 -1.40
N GLY A 213 -1.23 -6.31 -2.26
CA GLY A 213 -0.35 -7.44 -2.49
C GLY A 213 0.77 -7.43 -1.47
N THR A 214 2.01 -7.62 -1.90
CA THR A 214 3.15 -7.87 -0.99
C THR A 214 3.91 -6.62 -0.57
N LYS A 215 3.65 -5.49 -1.23
CA LYS A 215 4.41 -4.26 -1.05
C LYS A 215 3.52 -3.21 -0.39
N ASN A 216 4.01 -2.66 0.71
CA ASN A 216 3.46 -1.43 1.25
C ASN A 216 4.03 -0.23 0.52
N TYR A 217 3.14 0.70 0.17
CA TYR A 217 3.44 1.93 -0.54
C TYR A 217 3.11 3.13 0.35
N THR A 218 4.06 4.03 0.57
CA THR A 218 3.72 5.34 1.10
C THR A 218 2.68 6.02 0.20
N ASP A 219 1.92 6.99 0.72
CA ASP A 219 0.94 7.74 -0.08
C ASP A 219 1.58 8.35 -1.34
N LYS A 220 2.84 8.78 -1.24
CA LYS A 220 3.62 9.29 -2.37
C LYS A 220 3.92 8.19 -3.40
N GLU A 221 4.48 7.06 -2.97
CA GLU A 221 4.77 5.94 -3.88
C GLU A 221 3.51 5.43 -4.57
N PHE A 222 2.39 5.31 -3.84
CA PHE A 222 1.13 4.89 -4.43
C PHE A 222 0.68 5.88 -5.52
N SER A 223 0.74 7.18 -5.21
CA SER A 223 0.39 8.25 -6.16
C SER A 223 1.26 8.20 -7.42
N GLU A 224 2.56 8.00 -7.28
CA GLU A 224 3.50 7.93 -8.40
C GLU A 224 3.26 6.68 -9.28
N ASN A 225 2.90 5.54 -8.67
CA ASN A 225 2.66 4.28 -9.38
C ASN A 225 1.21 4.09 -9.86
N ARG A 226 0.29 5.03 -9.60
CA ARG A 226 -1.15 4.90 -9.87
C ARG A 226 -1.50 4.44 -11.30
N HIS A 227 -0.78 4.92 -12.31
CA HIS A 227 -1.03 4.52 -13.71
C HIS A 227 -0.57 3.09 -13.99
N ALA A 228 0.54 2.65 -13.38
CA ALA A 228 0.98 1.26 -13.47
C ALA A 228 -0.06 0.34 -12.83
N PHE A 229 -0.59 0.72 -11.66
CA PHE A 229 -1.66 -0.03 -10.98
C PHE A 229 -2.95 -0.06 -11.78
N GLU A 230 -3.34 1.06 -12.38
CA GLU A 230 -4.48 1.13 -13.28
C GLU A 230 -4.29 0.22 -14.51
N ALA A 231 -3.07 0.02 -14.99
CA ALA A 231 -2.78 -0.85 -16.14
C ALA A 231 -2.69 -2.35 -15.79
N LEU A 232 -2.72 -2.73 -14.50
CA LEU A 232 -2.65 -4.12 -14.08
C LEU A 232 -3.85 -4.93 -14.58
N LYS A 233 -3.60 -6.22 -14.85
CA LYS A 233 -4.66 -7.17 -15.16
C LYS A 233 -5.63 -7.24 -13.96
N PRO A 234 -6.94 -7.04 -14.18
CA PRO A 234 -7.89 -7.10 -13.08
C PRO A 234 -8.01 -8.51 -12.54
N LEU A 235 -8.09 -8.61 -11.22
CA LEU A 235 -8.52 -9.79 -10.50
C LEU A 235 -10.02 -10.02 -10.69
N ALA A 236 -10.80 -8.93 -10.62
CA ALA A 236 -12.24 -8.93 -10.86
C ALA A 236 -12.68 -7.61 -11.50
N THR A 237 -13.83 -7.61 -12.16
CA THR A 237 -14.47 -6.43 -12.75
C THR A 237 -15.96 -6.49 -12.51
N GLY A 238 -16.60 -5.34 -12.39
CA GLY A 238 -18.05 -5.29 -12.27
C GLY A 238 -18.59 -3.89 -12.46
N THR A 239 -19.91 -3.78 -12.31
CA THR A 239 -20.65 -2.55 -12.59
C THR A 239 -21.71 -2.35 -11.53
N TYR A 240 -21.75 -1.16 -10.93
CA TYR A 240 -22.79 -0.73 -9.99
C TYR A 240 -23.71 0.29 -10.68
N HIS A 241 -25.03 0.07 -10.57
CA HIS A 241 -26.04 1.03 -11.01
C HIS A 241 -26.69 1.66 -9.79
N ASN A 242 -26.78 2.98 -9.79
CA ASN A 242 -27.48 3.74 -8.77
C ASN A 242 -28.79 4.27 -9.34
N GLU A 243 -29.90 3.76 -8.82
CA GLU A 243 -31.25 4.11 -9.27
C GLU A 243 -31.58 5.58 -9.02
N LYS A 244 -31.14 6.15 -7.89
CA LYS A 244 -31.42 7.54 -7.49
C LYS A 244 -30.91 8.57 -8.50
N TYR A 245 -29.75 8.35 -9.09
CA TYR A 245 -29.16 9.27 -10.08
C TYR A 245 -29.25 8.76 -11.52
N ASP A 246 -29.76 7.55 -11.72
CA ASP A 246 -29.68 6.79 -12.97
C ASP A 246 -28.26 6.82 -13.57
N LYS A 247 -27.28 6.42 -12.75
CA LYS A 247 -25.85 6.45 -13.09
C LYS A 247 -25.22 5.10 -12.88
N ILE A 248 -24.19 4.85 -13.68
CA ILE A 248 -23.41 3.63 -13.65
C ILE A 248 -21.98 3.95 -13.21
N MET A 249 -21.41 3.07 -12.39
CA MET A 249 -20.00 3.06 -12.03
C MET A 249 -19.41 1.69 -12.33
N ASN A 250 -18.50 1.64 -13.28
CA ASN A 250 -17.67 0.48 -13.54
C ASN A 250 -16.52 0.46 -12.54
N TYR A 251 -16.18 -0.73 -12.09
CA TYR A 251 -15.07 -0.95 -11.21
C TYR A 251 -14.23 -2.13 -11.68
N LYS A 252 -12.94 -2.07 -11.33
CA LYS A 252 -12.06 -3.24 -11.38
C LYS A 252 -11.23 -3.34 -10.12
N VAL A 253 -10.86 -4.56 -9.77
CA VAL A 253 -10.06 -4.89 -8.60
C VAL A 253 -8.69 -5.35 -9.08
N VAL A 254 -7.63 -4.78 -8.53
CA VAL A 254 -6.24 -5.13 -8.85
C VAL A 254 -5.45 -5.40 -7.57
N ILE A 255 -4.46 -6.29 -7.65
CA ILE A 255 -3.53 -6.57 -6.55
C ILE A 255 -2.24 -5.79 -6.83
N ILE A 256 -1.77 -4.99 -5.87
CA ILE A 256 -0.61 -4.09 -6.02
C ILE A 256 0.56 -4.39 -5.09
#